data_AF-A0A355G615-F1
#
_entry.id   AF-A0A355G615-F1
#
_cell.length_a   1.000
_cell.length_b   1.000
_cell.length_c   1.000
_cell.angle_alpha   90.00
_cell.angle_beta   90.00
_cell.angle_gamma   90.00
#
_symmetry.space_group_name_H-M   'P 1'
#
loop_
_entity.id
_entity.type
_entity.pdbx_description
1 polymer ?
#
loop_
_entity_poly.entity_id
_entity_poly.type
_entity_poly.pdbx_seq_one_letter_code
_entity_poly.pdbx_strand_id
1 'polypeptide(L)'
;VLSILLLWRLSPKGSWIARWPLAFFIGATAGIRLISYLETDFVGQLQSTVMPFIVFASDGSLLWIKSLRNTIFIVGVVSCMIYFFFSIEHEGVVKYISRLGIWFLMVTFGASFAYTVMGRIALLSGRLVFLFNDWLGI
;
A
#
# COMPACT_ATOMS: atom_id res chain seq x y z
N VAL A 1 -30.07 14.39 13.20
CA VAL A 1 -30.88 14.49 11.96
C VAL A 1 -30.54 13.39 10.95
N LEU A 2 -29.29 13.23 10.51
CA LEU A 2 -28.89 12.17 9.57
C LEU A 2 -29.13 10.73 10.10
N SER A 3 -29.01 10.50 11.41
CA SER A 3 -29.31 9.21 12.03
C SER A 3 -30.79 8.81 11.96
N ILE A 4 -31.70 9.80 11.96
CA ILE A 4 -33.16 9.58 11.81
C ILE A 4 -33.52 9.25 10.36
N LEU A 5 -32.81 9.85 9.39
CA LEU A 5 -32.97 9.54 7.96
C LEU A 5 -32.50 8.13 7.60
N LEU A 6 -31.54 7.56 8.35
CA LEU A 6 -31.09 6.17 8.19
C LEU A 6 -32.13 5.14 8.66
N LEU A 7 -32.97 5.47 9.63
CA LEU A 7 -34.04 4.58 10.09
C LEU A 7 -35.09 4.31 9.01
N TRP A 8 -35.23 5.22 8.03
CA TRP A 8 -36.11 5.03 6.87
C TRP A 8 -35.68 3.89 5.93
N ARG A 9 -34.46 3.34 6.13
CA ARG A 9 -33.98 2.13 5.45
C ARG A 9 -34.73 0.87 5.89
N LEU A 10 -35.35 0.85 7.08
CA LEU A 10 -36.18 -0.27 7.56
C LEU A 10 -37.53 -0.39 6.81
N SER A 11 -37.95 0.66 6.11
CA SER A 11 -39.15 0.63 5.25
C SER A 11 -38.76 0.49 3.77
N PRO A 12 -39.30 -0.49 3.04
CA PRO A 12 -38.93 -0.75 1.64
C PRO A 12 -39.27 0.42 0.69
N LYS A 13 -40.17 1.33 1.09
CA LYS A 13 -40.59 2.49 0.28
C LYS A 13 -39.78 3.77 0.54
N GLY A 14 -38.93 3.82 1.57
CA GLY A 14 -38.18 5.02 2.00
C GLY A 14 -36.70 5.05 1.60
N SER A 15 -36.21 4.06 0.86
CA SER A 15 -34.78 3.84 0.58
C SER A 15 -34.06 5.03 -0.10
N TRP A 16 -34.78 5.87 -0.86
CA TRP A 16 -34.19 7.05 -1.51
C TRP A 16 -33.71 8.11 -0.50
N ILE A 17 -34.44 8.32 0.60
CA ILE A 17 -34.09 9.28 1.65
C ILE A 17 -32.84 8.83 2.43
N ALA A 18 -32.67 7.52 2.60
CA ALA A 18 -31.50 6.94 3.26
C ALA A 18 -30.19 7.05 2.43
N ARG A 19 -30.25 7.41 1.14
CA ARG A 19 -29.05 7.62 0.30
C ARG A 19 -28.29 8.88 0.64
N TRP A 20 -28.96 9.93 1.12
CA TRP A 20 -28.32 11.20 1.47
C TRP A 20 -27.36 11.08 2.65
N PRO A 21 -27.76 10.46 3.80
CA PRO A 21 -26.83 10.16 4.87
C PRO A 21 -25.68 9.24 4.45
N LEU A 22 -25.95 8.27 3.58
CA LEU A 22 -24.94 7.34 3.07
C LEU A 22 -23.92 8.04 2.17
N ALA A 23 -24.37 8.91 1.27
CA ALA A 23 -23.50 9.72 0.41
C ALA A 23 -22.65 10.68 1.25
N PHE A 24 -23.24 11.32 2.27
CA PHE A 24 -22.49 12.16 3.21
C PHE A 24 -21.45 11.36 3.99
N PHE A 25 -21.81 10.19 4.52
CA PHE A 25 -20.89 9.33 5.27
C PHE A 25 -19.75 8.80 4.39
N ILE A 26 -20.05 8.32 3.19
CA ILE A 26 -19.05 7.87 2.21
C ILE A 26 -18.17 9.05 1.78
N GLY A 27 -18.75 10.21 1.50
CA GLY A 27 -18.00 11.42 1.13
C GLY A 27 -17.07 11.91 2.24
N ALA A 28 -17.55 11.96 3.47
CA ALA A 28 -16.73 12.34 4.63
C ALA A 28 -15.61 11.33 4.89
N THR A 29 -15.91 10.03 4.86
CA THR A 29 -14.89 8.99 5.08
C THR A 29 -13.87 8.94 3.94
N ALA A 30 -14.29 9.09 2.68
CA ALA A 30 -13.39 9.17 1.54
C ALA A 30 -12.51 10.43 1.60
N GLY A 31 -13.07 11.59 1.97
CA GLY A 31 -12.33 12.84 2.14
C GLY A 31 -11.26 12.75 3.23
N ILE A 32 -11.62 12.23 4.41
CA ILE A 32 -10.65 12.01 5.50
C ILE A 32 -9.55 11.03 5.05
N ARG A 33 -9.93 9.90 4.45
CA ARG A 33 -8.95 8.91 3.97
C ARG A 33 -8.03 9.47 2.90
N LEU A 34 -8.54 10.27 1.96
CA LEU A 34 -7.74 10.91 0.92
C LEU A 34 -6.64 11.77 1.53
N ILE A 35 -6.97 12.61 2.52
CA ILE A 35 -5.99 13.46 3.20
C ILE A 35 -4.96 12.57 3.92
N SER A 36 -5.40 11.55 4.66
CA SER A 36 -4.51 10.63 5.36
C SER A 36 -3.55 9.90 4.41
N TYR A 37 -4.01 9.46 3.23
CA TYR A 37 -3.17 8.82 2.22
C TYR A 37 -2.19 9.80 1.57
N LEU A 38 -2.61 11.04 1.30
CA LEU A 38 -1.70 12.06 0.76
C LEU A 38 -0.60 12.42 1.77
N GLU A 39 -0.95 12.60 3.04
CA GLU A 39 0.03 13.01 4.04
C GLU A 39 0.94 11.85 4.46
N THR A 40 0.40 10.64 4.63
CA THR A 40 1.18 9.52 5.18
C THR A 40 1.93 8.77 4.08
N ASP A 41 1.21 8.35 3.04
CA ASP A 41 1.80 7.48 2.02
C ASP A 41 2.54 8.30 0.96
N PHE A 42 1.95 9.38 0.45
CA PHE A 42 2.58 10.15 -0.62
C PHE A 42 3.76 10.99 -0.12
N VAL A 43 3.62 11.78 0.95
CA VAL A 43 4.76 12.54 1.52
C VAL A 43 5.83 11.61 2.07
N GLY A 44 5.43 10.52 2.75
CA GLY A 44 6.36 9.52 3.25
C GLY A 44 7.15 8.84 2.12
N GLN A 45 6.51 8.53 1.00
CA GLN A 45 7.17 7.96 -0.18
C GLN A 45 8.11 8.96 -0.85
N LEU A 46 7.72 10.24 -0.96
CA LEU A 46 8.59 11.29 -1.49
C LEU A 46 9.84 11.46 -0.62
N GLN A 47 9.69 11.61 0.69
CA GLN A 47 10.82 11.70 1.62
C GLN A 47 11.72 10.47 1.54
N SER A 48 11.13 9.28 1.42
CA SER A 48 11.86 8.02 1.25
C SER A 48 12.58 7.91 -0.09
N THR A 49 12.20 8.70 -1.11
CA THR A 49 12.87 8.71 -2.42
C THR A 49 14.03 9.72 -2.45
N VAL A 50 14.03 10.74 -1.57
CA VAL A 50 15.14 11.70 -1.38
C VAL A 50 16.25 11.08 -0.52
N MET A 51 16.79 9.94 -0.95
CA MET A 51 17.95 9.31 -0.33
C MET A 51 19.20 9.51 -1.19
N PRO A 52 20.39 9.77 -0.61
CA PRO A 52 21.61 10.02 -1.36
C PRO A 52 22.10 8.76 -2.10
N PHE A 53 22.31 8.86 -3.42
CA PHE A 53 22.77 7.75 -4.27
C PHE A 53 24.08 7.10 -3.78
N ILE A 54 24.96 7.90 -3.19
CA ILE A 54 26.25 7.47 -2.66
C ILE A 54 26.27 7.79 -1.17
N VAL A 55 26.31 6.73 -0.35
CA VAL A 55 26.37 6.85 1.11
C VAL A 55 27.80 6.67 1.56
N PHE A 56 28.42 7.76 2.00
CA PHE A 56 29.71 7.74 2.68
C PHE A 56 29.50 7.45 4.17
N ALA A 57 30.33 6.58 4.76
CA ALA A 57 30.39 6.43 6.21
C ALA A 57 31.05 7.66 6.85
N SER A 58 30.84 7.85 8.16
CA SER A 58 31.53 8.87 8.97
C SER A 58 33.06 8.75 8.92
N ASP A 59 33.58 7.56 8.59
CA ASP A 59 35.01 7.28 8.42
C ASP A 59 35.53 7.48 6.99
N GLY A 60 34.73 8.07 6.09
CA GLY A 60 35.12 8.29 4.68
C GLY A 60 35.14 7.03 3.82
N SER A 61 34.82 5.85 4.38
CA SER A 61 34.67 4.61 3.62
C SER A 61 33.34 4.58 2.85
N LEU A 62 33.38 4.11 1.62
CA LEU A 62 32.19 3.90 0.80
C LEU A 62 31.41 2.68 1.31
N LEU A 63 30.19 2.90 1.79
CA LEU A 63 29.27 1.82 2.12
C LEU A 63 28.61 1.32 0.84
N TRP A 64 29.34 0.48 0.08
CA TRP A 64 28.93 -0.06 -1.21
C TRP A 64 27.53 -0.71 -1.15
N ILE A 65 27.25 -1.50 -0.11
CA ILE A 65 25.96 -2.19 0.06
C ILE A 65 24.80 -1.21 0.26
N LYS A 66 25.00 -0.14 1.06
CA LYS A 66 23.96 0.87 1.30
C LYS A 66 23.72 1.72 0.04
N SER A 67 24.78 2.06 -0.67
CA SER A 67 24.72 2.84 -1.91
C SER A 67 24.06 2.06 -3.06
N LEU A 68 24.38 0.76 -3.20
CA LEU A 68 23.74 -0.13 -4.17
C LEU A 68 22.24 -0.30 -3.89
N ARG A 69 21.86 -0.54 -2.63
CA ARG A 69 20.44 -0.64 -2.25
C ARG A 69 19.67 0.62 -2.62
N ASN A 70 20.22 1.79 -2.30
CA ASN A 70 19.53 3.04 -2.57
C ASN A 70 19.39 3.31 -4.07
N THR A 71 20.44 3.01 -4.84
CA THR A 71 20.40 3.12 -6.31
C THR A 71 19.36 2.19 -6.92
N ILE A 72 19.30 0.93 -6.48
CA ILE A 72 18.30 -0.05 -6.93
C ILE A 72 16.88 0.43 -6.60
N PHE A 73 16.67 1.00 -5.42
CA PHE A 73 15.37 1.53 -5.01
C PHE A 73 14.91 2.65 -5.95
N ILE A 74 15.77 3.63 -6.22
CA ILE A 74 15.43 4.75 -7.10
C ILE A 74 15.19 4.27 -8.55
N VAL A 75 16.05 3.40 -9.07
CA VAL A 75 15.86 2.80 -10.40
C VAL A 75 14.54 2.01 -10.47
N GLY A 76 14.20 1.27 -9.42
CA GLY A 76 12.92 0.55 -9.32
C GLY A 76 11.72 1.50 -9.35
N VAL A 77 11.74 2.58 -8.58
CA VAL A 77 10.66 3.58 -8.55
C VAL A 77 10.48 4.25 -9.92
N VAL A 78 11.57 4.72 -10.54
CA VAL A 78 11.53 5.35 -11.87
C VAL A 78 11.00 4.37 -12.92
N SER A 79 11.47 3.13 -12.88
CA SER A 79 11.04 2.07 -13.80
C SER A 79 9.54 1.75 -13.67
N CYS A 80 9.03 1.66 -12.44
CA CYS A 80 7.60 1.48 -12.17
C CYS A 80 6.76 2.69 -12.60
N MET A 81 7.25 3.92 -12.40
CA MET A 81 6.58 5.13 -12.90
C MET A 81 6.47 5.12 -14.41
N ILE A 82 7.55 4.75 -15.12
CA ILE A 82 7.56 4.63 -16.59
C ILE A 82 6.55 3.57 -17.05
N TYR A 83 6.44 2.43 -16.36
CA TYR A 83 5.44 1.41 -16.67
C TYR A 83 3.99 1.94 -16.53
N PHE A 84 3.69 2.70 -15.47
CA PHE A 84 2.34 3.25 -15.26
C PHE A 84 2.04 4.51 -16.09
N PHE A 85 3.06 5.12 -16.70
CA PHE A 85 2.88 6.29 -17.54
C PHE A 85 2.26 5.90 -18.89
N PHE A 86 0.93 5.77 -18.90
CA PHE A 86 0.14 5.35 -20.07
C PHE A 86 0.22 6.33 -21.26
N SER A 87 0.80 7.53 -21.04
CA SER A 87 0.88 8.61 -22.03
C SER A 87 2.04 8.50 -23.02
N ILE A 88 2.89 7.46 -22.92
CA ILE A 88 4.05 7.26 -23.80
C ILE A 88 3.84 5.96 -24.59
N GLU A 89 3.93 6.04 -25.92
CA GLU A 89 4.01 4.85 -26.77
C GLU A 89 5.23 4.03 -26.35
N HIS A 90 5.00 2.77 -25.97
CA HIS A 90 6.03 1.88 -25.45
C HIS A 90 6.91 1.32 -26.58
N GLU A 91 7.59 2.21 -27.31
CA GLU A 91 8.53 1.86 -28.38
C GLU A 91 10.00 2.01 -27.95
N GLY A 92 10.87 1.12 -28.45
CA GLY A 92 12.31 1.18 -28.19
C GLY A 92 12.75 0.92 -26.74
N VAL A 93 13.67 1.75 -26.23
CA VAL A 93 14.34 1.60 -24.91
C VAL A 93 13.35 1.65 -23.74
N VAL A 94 12.27 2.43 -23.89
CA VAL A 94 11.19 2.57 -22.89
C VAL A 94 10.49 1.24 -22.62
N LYS A 95 10.38 0.36 -23.62
CA LYS A 95 9.78 -0.99 -23.47
C LYS A 95 10.60 -1.90 -22.56
N TYR A 96 11.93 -1.79 -22.60
CA TYR A 96 12.81 -2.59 -21.74
C TYR A 96 12.79 -2.10 -20.30
N ILE A 97 12.78 -0.77 -20.11
CA ILE A 97 12.67 -0.17 -18.78
C ILE A 97 11.30 -0.52 -18.17
N SER A 98 10.21 -0.33 -18.93
CA SER A 98 8.86 -0.72 -18.52
C SER A 98 8.75 -2.21 -18.14
N ARG A 99 9.41 -3.11 -18.89
CA ARG A 99 9.47 -4.54 -18.54
C ARG A 99 10.17 -4.78 -17.21
N LEU A 100 11.24 -4.05 -16.90
CA LEU A 100 11.92 -4.11 -15.62
C LEU A 100 10.99 -3.66 -14.48
N GLY A 101 10.19 -2.61 -14.72
CA GLY A 101 9.15 -2.14 -13.79
C GLY A 101 8.08 -3.20 -13.50
N ILE A 102 7.66 -3.97 -14.51
CA ILE A 102 6.72 -5.10 -14.34
C ILE A 102 7.29 -6.14 -13.36
N TRP A 103 8.58 -6.50 -13.52
CA TRP A 103 9.23 -7.44 -12.61
C TRP A 103 9.26 -6.93 -11.17
N PHE A 104 9.60 -5.65 -10.98
CA PHE A 104 9.53 -5.03 -9.66
C PHE A 104 8.12 -5.08 -9.08
N LEU A 105 7.08 -4.75 -9.87
CA LEU A 105 5.69 -4.80 -9.42
C LEU A 105 5.24 -6.20 -9.03
N MET A 106 5.59 -7.21 -9.82
CA MET A 106 5.24 -8.61 -9.52
C MET A 106 5.85 -9.05 -8.19
N VAL A 107 7.12 -8.70 -7.93
CA VAL A 107 7.78 -9.03 -6.67
C VAL A 107 7.14 -8.29 -5.49
N THR A 108 6.87 -6.98 -5.62
CA THR A 108 6.27 -6.21 -4.52
C THR A 108 4.84 -6.62 -4.22
N PHE A 109 4.02 -6.90 -5.24
CA PHE A 109 2.66 -7.41 -5.03
C PHE A 109 2.65 -8.81 -4.44
N GLY A 110 3.56 -9.69 -4.89
CA GLY A 110 3.73 -11.02 -4.29
C GLY A 110 4.12 -10.95 -2.81
N ALA A 111 5.06 -10.07 -2.46
CA ALA A 111 5.46 -9.84 -1.07
C ALA A 111 4.31 -9.27 -0.21
N SER A 112 3.56 -8.30 -0.74
CA SER A 112 2.40 -7.72 -0.04
C SER A 112 1.30 -8.77 0.19
N PHE A 113 1.03 -9.63 -0.79
CA PHE A 113 0.08 -10.72 -0.62
C PHE A 113 0.55 -11.71 0.46
N ALA A 114 1.81 -12.15 0.39
CA ALA A 114 2.42 -13.05 1.37
C ALA A 114 2.37 -12.48 2.80
N TYR A 115 2.59 -11.17 2.97
CA TYR A 115 2.53 -10.50 4.28
C TYR A 115 1.13 -10.63 4.91
N THR A 116 0.07 -10.42 4.12
CA THR A 116 -1.31 -10.56 4.64
C THR A 116 -1.67 -12.02 4.94
N VAL A 117 -1.19 -12.97 4.13
CA VAL A 117 -1.38 -14.41 4.37
C VAL A 117 -0.63 -14.85 5.63
N MET A 118 0.61 -14.40 5.81
CA MET A 118 1.41 -14.65 7.02
C MET A 118 0.68 -14.16 8.27
N GLY A 119 0.11 -12.95 8.24
CA GLY A 119 -0.66 -12.43 9.37
C GLY A 119 -1.85 -13.32 9.74
N ARG A 120 -2.58 -13.85 8.75
CA ARG A 120 -3.70 -14.78 8.99
C ARG A 120 -3.24 -16.13 9.53
N ILE A 121 -2.17 -16.70 8.97
CA ILE A 121 -1.60 -17.98 9.42
C ILE A 121 -1.02 -17.84 10.84
N ALA A 122 -0.37 -16.72 11.16
CA ALA A 122 0.17 -16.45 12.49
C ALA A 122 -0.96 -16.37 13.54
N LEU A 123 -2.08 -15.71 13.22
CA LEU A 123 -3.25 -15.69 14.09
C LEU A 123 -3.84 -17.09 14.30
N LEU A 124 -3.95 -17.89 13.24
CA LEU A 124 -4.42 -19.27 13.33
C LEU A 124 -3.48 -20.11 14.21
N SER A 125 -2.17 -20.01 14.00
CA SER A 125 -1.15 -20.70 14.79
C SER A 125 -1.25 -20.30 16.27
N GLY A 126 -1.39 -19.00 16.58
CA GLY A 126 -1.61 -18.54 17.95
C GLY A 126 -2.88 -19.11 18.59
N ARG A 127 -3.96 -19.27 17.82
CA ARG A 127 -5.18 -19.92 18.29
C ARG A 127 -5.00 -21.42 18.53
N LEU A 128 -4.23 -22.11 17.70
CA LEU A 128 -3.92 -23.53 17.90
C LEU A 128 -3.03 -23.74 19.13
N VAL A 129 -2.02 -22.88 19.34
CA VAL A 129 -1.18 -22.92 20.55
C VAL A 129 -2.03 -22.74 21.81
N PHE A 130 -2.95 -21.76 21.83
CA PHE A 130 -3.88 -21.58 22.93
C PHE A 130 -4.78 -22.82 23.15
N LEU A 131 -5.33 -23.38 22.08
CA LEU A 131 -6.22 -24.54 22.18
C LEU A 131 -5.49 -25.78 22.71
N PHE A 132 -4.29 -26.08 22.22
CA PHE A 132 -3.55 -27.29 22.58
C PHE A 132 -2.81 -27.15 23.91
N ASN A 133 -2.10 -26.04 24.12
CA ASN A 133 -1.23 -25.86 25.27
C ASN A 133 -2.01 -25.32 26.49
N ASP A 134 -2.76 -24.22 26.32
CA ASP A 134 -3.43 -23.56 27.46
C ASP A 134 -4.75 -24.24 27.85
N TRP A 135 -5.51 -24.77 26.88
CA TRP A 135 -6.82 -25.39 27.14
C TRP A 135 -6.75 -26.90 27.30
N LEU A 136 -6.02 -27.61 26.43
CA LEU A 136 -5.87 -29.07 26.47
C LEU A 136 -4.68 -29.54 27.33
N GLY A 137 -3.71 -28.68 27.62
CA GLY A 137 -2.57 -28.99 28.49
C GLY A 137 -1.55 -29.96 27.90
N ILE A 138 -1.47 -30.07 26.57
CA ILE A 138 -0.57 -30.97 25.83
C ILE A 138 0.41 -30.19 24.96
#